data_AF-A2GPV2-F1
#
_entry.id   AF-A2GPV2-F1
#
_cell.length_a   1.000
_cell.length_b   1.000
_cell.length_c   1.000
_cell.angle_alpha   90.00
_cell.angle_beta   90.00
_cell.angle_gamma   90.00
#
_symmetry.space_group_name_H-M   'P 1'
#
loop_
_entity.id
_entity.type
_entity.pdbx_description
1 polymer ?
#
loop_
_entity_poly.entity_id
_entity_poly.type
_entity_poly.pdbx_seq_one_letter_code
_entity_poly.pdbx_strand_id
1 'polypeptide(L)'
;MTQTSPTDKTQGVIDVEALKKEIREQILSELKEQKPERPKRKLSEKQLAALAAGRQKNPRLLAKKAREEAKAKEEQKAKEAEAKKE
;
A
#
# COMPACT_ATOMS: atom_id res chain seq x y z
N MET A 1 -6.84 42.69 -60.78
CA MET A 1 -7.36 42.47 -59.41
C MET A 1 -7.08 41.03 -59.04
N THR A 2 -6.07 40.79 -58.22
CA THR A 2 -5.69 39.45 -57.74
C THR A 2 -6.34 39.21 -56.38
N GLN A 3 -7.35 38.35 -56.32
CA GLN A 3 -7.96 37.90 -55.08
C GLN A 3 -7.31 36.56 -54.70
N THR A 4 -6.40 36.59 -53.72
CA THR A 4 -5.76 35.39 -53.17
C THR A 4 -6.56 34.90 -51.98
N SER A 5 -7.19 33.73 -52.09
CA SER A 5 -7.81 33.03 -50.97
C SER A 5 -6.74 32.47 -50.04
N PRO A 6 -6.84 32.64 -48.71
CA PRO A 6 -5.94 31.96 -47.78
C PRO A 6 -6.30 30.48 -47.75
N THR A 7 -5.35 29.63 -48.16
CA THR A 7 -5.49 28.18 -47.99
C THR A 7 -5.43 27.87 -46.50
N ASP A 8 -6.56 27.40 -45.98
CA ASP A 8 -6.74 26.85 -44.64
C ASP A 8 -5.82 25.61 -44.50
N LYS A 9 -4.59 25.85 -44.00
CA LYS A 9 -3.52 24.84 -43.85
C LYS A 9 -3.52 24.18 -42.48
N THR A 10 -4.67 24.09 -41.82
CA THR A 10 -4.82 23.52 -40.48
C THR A 10 -5.44 22.13 -40.52
N GLN A 11 -4.99 21.26 -41.42
CA GLN A 11 -5.47 19.87 -41.50
C GLN A 11 -4.49 18.83 -40.94
N GLY A 12 -3.41 19.22 -40.26
CA GLY A 12 -2.38 18.25 -39.88
C GLY A 12 -1.43 18.66 -38.78
N VAL A 13 -1.86 19.48 -37.82
CA VAL A 13 -1.06 19.71 -36.61
C VAL A 13 -1.28 18.51 -35.69
N ILE A 14 -0.52 17.43 -35.91
CA ILE A 14 -0.44 16.33 -34.96
C ILE A 14 0.00 16.93 -33.63
N ASP A 15 -0.85 16.84 -32.62
CA ASP A 15 -0.51 17.29 -31.28
C ASP A 15 0.55 16.34 -30.70
N VAL A 16 1.81 16.72 -30.91
CA VAL A 16 2.98 15.93 -30.50
C VAL A 16 2.98 15.68 -28.99
N GLU A 17 2.37 16.57 -28.19
CA GLU A 17 2.22 16.35 -26.75
C GLU A 17 1.24 15.22 -26.44
N ALA A 18 0.12 15.15 -27.16
CA ALA A 18 -0.85 14.06 -27.02
C ALA A 18 -0.21 12.72 -27.39
N LEU A 19 0.52 12.65 -28.51
CA LEU A 19 1.22 11.43 -28.94
C LEU A 19 2.29 10.98 -27.94
N LYS A 20 3.05 11.93 -27.37
CA LYS A 20 4.04 11.62 -26.33
C LYS A 20 3.40 11.09 -25.05
N LYS A 21 2.23 11.59 -24.66
CA LYS A 21 1.47 11.10 -23.49
C LYS A 21 0.98 9.68 -23.72
N GLU A 22 0.43 9.39 -24.89
CA GLU A 22 -0.06 8.07 -25.27
C GLU A 22 1.07 7.01 -25.28
N ILE A 23 2.21 7.33 -25.91
CA ILE A 23 3.38 6.45 -25.92
C ILE A 23 3.90 6.21 -24.50
N ARG A 24 3.92 7.24 -23.65
CA ARG A 24 4.33 7.11 -22.26
C ARG A 24 3.40 6.19 -21.47
N GLU A 25 2.09 6.28 -21.67
CA GLU A 25 1.11 5.40 -21.01
C GLU A 25 1.21 3.95 -21.47
N GLN A 26 1.43 3.71 -22.76
CA GLN A 26 1.67 2.36 -23.27
C GLN A 26 2.92 1.72 -22.64
N ILE A 27 4.05 2.45 -22.62
CA ILE A 27 5.28 1.99 -21.99
C ILE A 27 5.11 1.75 -20.48
N LEU A 28 4.41 2.65 -19.77
CA LEU A 28 4.16 2.50 -18.34
C LEU A 28 3.27 1.29 -18.03
N SER A 29 2.29 1.01 -18.89
CA SER A 29 1.39 -0.14 -18.73
C SER A 29 2.15 -1.45 -18.92
N GLU A 30 2.97 -1.54 -19.97
CA GLU A 30 3.77 -2.72 -20.27
C GLU A 30 4.85 -2.99 -19.20
N LEU A 31 5.50 -1.95 -18.67
CA LEU A 31 6.46 -2.09 -17.57
C LEU A 31 5.81 -2.48 -16.24
N LYS A 32 4.51 -2.18 -16.04
CA LYS A 32 3.78 -2.54 -14.82
C LYS A 32 3.49 -4.04 -14.76
N GLU A 33 3.22 -4.66 -15.90
CA GLU A 33 2.92 -6.10 -16.00
C GLU A 33 4.17 -6.98 -15.86
N GLN A 34 5.38 -6.42 -16.06
CA GLN A 34 6.65 -7.14 -15.94
C GLN A 34 7.26 -7.14 -14.53
N LYS A 35 6.47 -6.98 -13.46
CA LYS A 35 7.00 -7.27 -12.12
C LYS A 35 7.01 -8.78 -11.93
N PRO A 36 8.18 -9.47 -11.93
CA PRO A 36 8.20 -10.87 -11.57
C PRO A 36 7.58 -11.01 -10.18
N GLU A 37 6.58 -11.89 -10.06
CA GLU A 37 5.98 -12.20 -8.78
C GLU A 37 7.08 -12.76 -7.88
N ARG A 38 7.59 -11.92 -6.96
CA ARG A 38 8.65 -12.34 -6.05
C ARG A 38 8.10 -13.50 -5.22
N PRO A 39 8.78 -14.65 -5.18
CA PRO A 39 8.32 -15.77 -4.38
C PRO A 39 8.12 -15.33 -2.93
N LYS A 40 6.92 -15.52 -2.38
CA LYS A 40 6.67 -15.32 -0.95
C LYS A 40 7.52 -16.32 -0.17
N ARG A 41 8.69 -15.90 0.30
CA ARG A 41 9.57 -16.74 1.12
C ARG A 41 8.90 -16.95 2.48
N LYS A 42 8.59 -18.20 2.81
CA LYS A 42 8.19 -18.58 4.17
C LYS A 42 9.43 -18.53 5.05
N LEU A 43 9.33 -17.87 6.19
CA LEU A 43 10.42 -17.85 7.18
C LEU A 43 10.58 -19.25 7.78
N SER A 44 11.81 -19.68 7.99
CA SER A 44 12.09 -20.91 8.72
C SER A 44 11.75 -20.74 10.20
N GLU A 45 11.53 -21.84 10.92
CA GLU A 45 11.25 -21.83 12.35
C GLU A 45 12.34 -21.10 13.16
N LYS A 46 13.61 -21.28 12.77
CA LYS A 46 14.75 -20.55 13.37
C LYS A 46 14.64 -19.04 13.19
N GLN A 47 14.19 -18.57 12.03
CA GLN A 47 14.02 -17.14 11.75
C GLN A 47 12.82 -16.56 12.51
N LEU A 48 11.72 -17.32 12.62
CA LEU A 48 10.56 -16.94 13.41
C LEU A 48 10.93 -16.82 14.90
N ALA A 49 11.70 -17.77 15.43
CA ALA A 49 12.20 -17.72 16.81
C ALA A 49 13.10 -16.50 17.04
N ALA A 50 14.00 -16.18 16.11
CA ALA A 50 14.86 -14.99 16.19
C ALA A 50 14.04 -13.68 16.19
N LEU A 51 13.01 -13.59 15.35
CA LEU A 51 12.10 -12.44 15.35
C LEU A 51 11.29 -12.35 16.66
N ALA A 52 10.83 -13.47 17.20
CA ALA A 52 10.11 -13.51 18.48
C ALA A 52 11.01 -13.03 19.63
N ALA A 53 12.26 -13.50 19.70
CA ALA A 53 13.25 -13.05 20.68
C ALA A 53 13.53 -11.54 20.57
N GLY A 54 13.63 -11.02 19.34
CA GLY A 54 13.77 -9.58 19.09
C GLY A 54 12.55 -8.78 19.56
N ARG A 55 11.33 -9.30 19.34
CA ARG A 55 10.09 -8.66 19.81
C ARG A 55 9.98 -8.64 21.33
N GLN A 56 10.45 -9.68 22.01
CA GLN A 56 10.43 -9.75 23.48
C GLN A 56 11.26 -8.64 24.13
N LYS A 57 12.36 -8.22 23.50
CA LYS A 57 13.23 -7.16 24.00
C LYS A 57 12.77 -5.75 23.61
N ASN A 58 11.70 -5.62 22.81
CA ASN A 58 11.28 -4.32 22.32
C ASN A 58 10.40 -3.58 23.36
N PRO A 59 10.83 -2.42 23.89
CA PRO A 59 10.12 -1.73 24.96
C PRO A 59 8.72 -1.25 24.55
N ARG A 60 8.50 -0.91 23.27
CA ARG A 60 7.18 -0.48 22.78
C ARG A 60 6.20 -1.65 22.78
N LEU A 61 6.66 -2.84 22.42
CA LEU A 61 5.83 -4.05 22.42
C LEU A 61 5.52 -4.52 23.85
N LEU A 62 6.48 -4.42 24.76
CA LEU A 62 6.26 -4.71 26.17
C LEU A 62 5.21 -3.77 26.78
N ALA A 63 5.33 -2.46 26.53
CA ALA A 63 4.34 -1.49 26.99
C ALA A 63 2.95 -1.73 26.40
N LYS A 64 2.86 -2.15 25.13
CA LYS A 64 1.59 -2.50 24.49
C LYS A 64 0.95 -3.74 25.15
N LYS A 65 1.73 -4.79 25.40
CA LYS A 65 1.26 -6.00 26.09
C LYS A 65 0.74 -5.69 27.49
N ALA A 66 1.49 -4.91 28.26
CA ALA A 66 1.07 -4.51 29.61
C ALA A 66 -0.28 -3.74 29.60
N ARG A 67 -0.51 -2.89 28.60
CA ARG A 67 -1.79 -2.18 28.44
C ARG A 67 -2.93 -3.11 28.04
N GLU A 68 -2.69 -4.05 27.13
CA GLU A 68 -3.69 -5.05 26.74
C GLU A 68 -4.06 -5.97 27.91
N GLU A 69 -3.08 -6.43 28.69
CA GLU A 69 -3.33 -7.23 29.88
C GLU A 69 -4.08 -6.46 30.96
N ALA A 70 -3.78 -5.17 31.16
CA ALA A 70 -4.51 -4.33 32.10
C ALA A 70 -5.98 -4.17 31.66
N LYS A 71 -6.22 -3.88 30.37
CA LYS A 71 -7.57 -3.79 29.81
C LYS A 71 -8.34 -5.10 29.92
N ALA A 72 -7.69 -6.23 29.61
CA ALA A 72 -8.33 -7.54 29.70
C ALA A 72 -8.75 -7.87 31.15
N LYS A 73 -7.90 -7.55 32.13
CA LYS A 73 -8.22 -7.73 33.56
C LYS A 73 -9.35 -6.82 34.03
N GLU A 74 -9.37 -5.58 33.56
CA GLU A 74 -10.45 -4.64 33.85
C GLU A 74 -11.78 -5.10 33.26
N GLU A 75 -11.77 -5.56 32.01
CA GLU A 75 -12.96 -6.09 31.33
C GLU A 75 -13.46 -7.39 31.98
N GLN A 76 -12.57 -8.27 32.42
CA GLN A 76 -12.94 -9.47 33.20
C GLN A 76 -13.57 -9.10 34.54
N LYS A 77 -13.00 -8.13 35.26
CA LYS A 77 -13.57 -7.66 36.54
C LYS A 77 -14.93 -7.00 36.35
N ALA A 78 -15.13 -6.26 35.27
CA ALA A 78 -16.42 -5.65 34.93
C ALA A 78 -17.47 -6.74 34.65
N LYS A 79 -17.14 -7.74 33.82
CA LYS A 79 -18.02 -8.89 33.52
C LYS A 79 -18.36 -9.70 34.77
N GLU A 80 -17.40 -9.92 35.66
CA GLU A 80 -17.61 -10.67 36.89
C GLU A 80 -18.42 -9.88 37.94
N ALA A 81 -18.30 -8.55 37.97
CA ALA A 81 -19.10 -7.68 38.81
C ALA A 81 -20.54 -7.51 38.30
N GLU A 82 -20.74 -7.58 36.99
CA GLU A 82 -22.07 -7.59 36.36
C GLU A 82 -22.78 -8.93 36.61
N ALA A 83 -22.07 -10.05 36.45
CA ALA A 83 -22.62 -11.40 36.72
C ALA A 83 -22.94 -11.70 38.19
N LYS A 84 -22.44 -10.89 39.15
CA LYS A 84 -22.77 -10.99 40.59
C LYS A 84 -23.92 -10.06 41.01
N LYS A 85 -24.45 -9.26 40.08
CA LYS A 85 -25.60 -8.36 40.31
C LYS A 85 -26.91 -8.88 39.70
N GLU A 86 -26.86 -10.01 39.00
CA GLU A 86 -28.01 -10.80 38.54
C GLU A 86 -28.27 -11.95 39.53
#